data_AF-A0A2H0HR92-F1
#
_entry.id   AF-A0A2H0HR92-F1
#
_cell.length_a   1.000
_cell.length_b   1.000
_cell.length_c   1.000
_cell.angle_alpha   90.00
_cell.angle_beta   90.00
_cell.angle_gamma   90.00
#
_symmetry.space_group_name_H-M   'P 1'
#
loop_
_entity.id
_entity.type
_entity.pdbx_description
1 polymer ?
#
loop_
_entity_poly.entity_id
_entity_poly.type
_entity_poly.pdbx_seq_one_letter_code
_entity_poly.pdbx_strand_id
1 'polypeptide(L)'
;MSLRAKLLLVALSILTLPWAGWQFVRQMETLLRQGQEQAAIATAEAVVRALAVQPGVLPEAAPSWFVPQLPVPPQLDGDNADWPQPAQDLRRFTESASGTELALALGEARDALYLFARVRDTSPARADAHWANAAQRDHVRLLLDGDNGRALLRIANAADGALVVSDAAGRAPALRVTGVWRETTNGYQVELRLPQGYPVRALAVQAIDADGSGGMQRVGSATDALWPLRTPSEPLATALTPLLPAGTRARVADAHGWVLAEAGALHDDGAAEQVPPWRRWVYRWLLLDNDTAAGDTADAAVRSQSAETRAALAGTPGASWRRDPDGERLLLRVAVPLPGASGNHGALLIERESESVLLLTDRALTGLLGATLLALLGAGAVVFVFAGRLSARVRRLRDATERALDRDGPVQPLPGTDSRDEIGDLSRSFAQLLDEVAAYTAYLRSLASKLSHEINTPLAIVRSSLDNLAGDSLPAPSQPYLERARSGVDRLGLLVRAMSEATRIEQAIASIEPEHFDLAGLLRECGEAYRSVLAPRRLDIVLPDAAMPLHGAPELIVQALDKLIDNARSFCPEDGWVRITLHADAH
;
A
#
# COMPACT_ATOMS: atom_id res chain seq x y z
N MET A 1 -11.79 -6.40 28.78
CA MET A 1 -11.03 -5.57 27.80
C MET A 1 -11.64 -4.20 27.75
N SER A 2 -10.82 -3.16 27.88
CA SER A 2 -11.22 -1.77 27.72
C SER A 2 -11.85 -1.52 26.36
N LEU A 3 -12.75 -0.54 26.28
CA LEU A 3 -13.37 -0.09 25.03
C LEU A 3 -12.31 0.25 23.97
N ARG A 4 -11.20 0.87 24.40
CA ARG A 4 -10.07 1.24 23.55
C ARG A 4 -9.36 0.04 22.94
N ALA A 5 -9.15 -1.03 23.72
CA ALA A 5 -8.50 -2.25 23.22
C ALA A 5 -9.35 -2.96 22.16
N LYS A 6 -10.68 -2.95 22.30
CA LYS A 6 -11.60 -3.51 21.30
C LYS A 6 -11.54 -2.72 19.98
N LEU A 7 -11.53 -1.38 20.04
CA LEU A 7 -11.42 -0.53 18.87
C LEU A 7 -10.06 -0.66 18.16
N LEU A 8 -8.97 -0.76 18.93
CA LEU A 8 -7.63 -0.95 18.38
C LEU A 8 -7.52 -2.29 17.64
N LEU A 9 -8.09 -3.37 18.20
CA LEU A 9 -8.06 -4.70 17.57
C LEU A 9 -8.85 -4.72 16.25
N VAL A 10 -9.99 -4.04 16.19
CA VAL A 10 -10.75 -3.84 14.94
C VAL A 10 -9.90 -3.03 13.94
N ALA A 11 -9.34 -1.89 14.34
CA ALA A 11 -8.51 -1.05 13.46
C ALA A 11 -7.30 -1.80 12.89
N LEU A 12 -6.61 -2.58 13.72
CA LEU A 12 -5.43 -3.36 13.32
C LEU A 12 -5.80 -4.50 12.36
N SER A 13 -6.97 -5.12 12.56
CA SER A 13 -7.50 -6.17 11.66
C SER A 13 -7.92 -5.61 10.29
N ILE A 14 -8.25 -4.32 10.20
CA ILE A 14 -8.62 -3.67 8.93
C ILE A 14 -7.38 -3.33 8.13
N LEU A 15 -6.26 -3.01 8.79
CA LEU A 15 -5.01 -2.64 8.15
C LEU A 15 -4.30 -3.84 7.48
N THR A 16 -4.61 -5.08 7.88
CA THR A 16 -4.01 -6.28 7.27
C THR A 16 -4.49 -6.53 5.85
N LEU A 17 -5.71 -6.11 5.49
CA LEU A 17 -6.31 -6.32 4.17
C LEU A 17 -5.61 -5.54 3.04
N PRO A 18 -5.40 -4.21 3.13
CA PRO A 18 -4.65 -3.48 2.11
C PRO A 18 -3.18 -3.94 2.03
N TRP A 19 -2.58 -4.32 3.17
CA TRP A 19 -1.22 -4.87 3.17
C TRP A 19 -1.13 -6.24 2.47
N ALA A 20 -2.07 -7.14 2.76
CA ALA A 20 -2.15 -8.44 2.09
C ALA A 20 -2.44 -8.28 0.59
N GLY A 21 -3.31 -7.33 0.24
CA GLY A 21 -3.57 -6.97 -1.15
C GLY A 21 -2.33 -6.45 -1.88
N TRP A 22 -1.55 -5.58 -1.22
CA TRP A 22 -0.27 -5.08 -1.76
C TRP A 22 0.73 -6.22 -2.03
N GLN A 23 0.87 -7.16 -1.08
CA GLN A 23 1.70 -8.35 -1.24
C GLN A 23 1.22 -9.23 -2.41
N PHE A 24 -0.09 -9.44 -2.54
CA PHE A 24 -0.67 -10.26 -3.59
C PHE A 24 -0.37 -9.68 -4.98
N VAL A 25 -0.54 -8.36 -5.17
CA VAL A 25 -0.25 -7.71 -6.47
C VAL A 25 1.23 -7.85 -6.82
N ARG A 26 2.14 -7.65 -5.85
CA ARG A 26 3.58 -7.80 -6.08
C ARG A 26 3.97 -9.23 -6.45
N GLN A 27 3.37 -10.22 -5.77
CA GLN A 27 3.59 -11.64 -6.09
C GLN A 27 3.05 -12.00 -7.47
N MET A 28 1.83 -11.56 -7.80
CA MET A 28 1.22 -11.83 -9.09
C MET A 28 2.02 -11.22 -10.24
N GLU A 29 2.50 -9.99 -10.09
CA GLU A 29 3.38 -9.36 -11.08
C GLU A 29 4.66 -10.17 -11.29
N THR A 30 5.33 -10.54 -10.20
CA THR A 30 6.59 -11.32 -10.28
C THR A 30 6.37 -12.63 -11.04
N LEU A 31 5.27 -13.32 -10.74
CA LEU A 31 4.89 -14.57 -11.43
C LEU A 31 4.55 -14.33 -12.91
N LEU A 32 3.84 -13.24 -13.24
CA LEU A 32 3.52 -12.89 -14.61
C LEU A 32 4.78 -12.57 -15.42
N ARG A 33 5.71 -11.79 -14.86
CA ARG A 33 7.00 -11.48 -15.50
C ARG A 33 7.81 -12.74 -15.75
N GLN A 34 7.95 -13.61 -14.75
CA GLN A 34 8.63 -14.89 -14.90
C GLN A 34 7.97 -15.77 -15.96
N GLY A 35 6.64 -15.83 -16.00
CA GLY A 35 5.91 -16.57 -17.03
C GLY A 35 6.16 -16.01 -18.44
N GLN A 36 6.20 -14.69 -18.60
CA GLN A 36 6.51 -14.03 -19.88
C GLN A 36 7.97 -14.25 -20.31
N GLU A 37 8.92 -14.14 -19.38
CA GLU A 37 10.33 -14.46 -19.62
C GLU A 37 10.48 -15.91 -20.11
N GLN A 38 9.89 -16.88 -19.42
CA GLN A 38 9.94 -18.29 -19.81
C GLN A 38 9.29 -18.55 -21.17
N ALA A 39 8.15 -17.92 -21.45
CA ALA A 39 7.49 -18.04 -22.75
C ALA A 39 8.32 -17.44 -23.89
N ALA A 40 8.98 -16.29 -23.65
CA ALA A 40 9.85 -15.65 -24.61
C ALA A 40 11.14 -16.46 -24.84
N ILE A 41 11.75 -17.02 -23.80
CA ILE A 41 12.88 -17.96 -23.91
C ILE A 41 12.47 -19.20 -24.71
N ALA A 42 11.33 -19.81 -24.40
CA ALA A 42 10.86 -20.99 -25.14
C ALA A 42 10.59 -20.68 -26.62
N THR A 43 10.07 -19.49 -26.92
CA THR A 43 9.87 -19.00 -28.30
C THR A 43 11.21 -18.82 -29.00
N ALA A 44 12.17 -18.17 -28.33
CA ALA A 44 13.51 -17.95 -28.86
C ALA A 44 14.25 -19.27 -29.13
N GLU A 45 14.19 -20.24 -28.22
CA GLU A 45 14.73 -21.58 -28.45
C GLU A 45 14.04 -22.29 -29.61
N ALA A 46 12.73 -22.12 -29.80
CA ALA A 46 12.03 -22.69 -30.94
C ALA A 46 12.52 -22.08 -32.27
N VAL A 47 12.78 -20.77 -32.30
CA VAL A 47 13.39 -20.09 -33.46
C VAL A 47 14.82 -20.60 -33.69
N VAL A 48 15.64 -20.73 -32.64
CA VAL A 48 16.99 -21.32 -32.73
C VAL A 48 16.95 -22.73 -33.33
N ARG A 49 16.03 -23.59 -32.85
CA ARG A 49 15.85 -24.96 -33.38
C ARG A 49 15.41 -24.94 -34.84
N ALA A 50 14.53 -24.02 -35.24
CA ALA A 50 14.10 -23.89 -36.62
C ALA A 50 15.23 -23.41 -37.55
N LEU A 51 16.07 -22.47 -37.09
CA LEU A 51 17.25 -22.00 -37.82
C LEU A 51 18.31 -23.09 -37.96
N ALA A 52 18.54 -23.89 -36.91
CA ALA A 52 19.52 -24.97 -36.92
C ALA A 52 19.22 -26.06 -37.96
N VAL A 53 17.95 -26.21 -38.35
CA VAL A 53 17.52 -27.17 -39.39
C VAL A 53 17.76 -26.64 -40.81
N GLN A 54 17.96 -25.34 -40.99
CA GLN A 54 18.21 -24.75 -42.31
C GLN A 54 19.70 -24.80 -42.67
N PRO A 55 20.12 -25.67 -43.61
CA PRO A 55 21.53 -25.78 -43.96
C PRO A 55 22.05 -24.50 -44.65
N GLY A 56 23.23 -24.04 -44.26
CA GLY A 56 23.93 -22.92 -44.90
C GLY A 56 23.47 -21.51 -44.50
N VAL A 57 22.45 -21.39 -43.65
CA VAL A 57 21.94 -20.09 -43.16
C VAL A 57 22.78 -19.57 -42.00
N LEU A 58 23.22 -20.47 -41.11
CA LEU A 58 24.12 -20.12 -40.02
C LEU A 58 25.57 -20.10 -40.50
N PRO A 59 26.32 -19.02 -40.20
CA PRO A 59 27.72 -18.95 -40.57
C PRO A 59 28.55 -19.99 -39.82
N GLU A 60 29.51 -20.62 -40.51
CA GLU A 60 30.44 -21.56 -39.87
C GLU A 60 31.19 -20.92 -38.69
N ALA A 61 31.43 -21.70 -37.64
CA ALA A 61 32.14 -21.28 -36.43
C ALA A 61 33.67 -21.22 -36.63
N ALA A 62 34.10 -20.62 -37.73
CA ALA A 62 35.48 -20.31 -38.07
C ALA A 62 35.81 -18.85 -37.69
N PRO A 63 37.06 -18.54 -37.33
CA PRO A 63 37.44 -17.18 -37.00
C PRO A 63 37.27 -16.26 -38.22
N SER A 64 36.58 -15.14 -38.01
CA SER A 64 36.20 -14.21 -39.05
C SER A 64 36.38 -12.76 -38.59
N TRP A 65 36.38 -11.86 -39.56
CA TRP A 65 36.32 -10.42 -39.34
C TRP A 65 34.90 -9.92 -39.46
N PHE A 66 34.38 -9.25 -38.44
CA PHE A 66 33.15 -8.50 -38.61
C PHE A 66 33.48 -7.12 -39.17
N VAL A 67 32.79 -6.72 -40.23
CA VAL A 67 32.98 -5.42 -40.89
C VAL A 67 31.69 -4.61 -40.73
N PRO A 68 31.62 -3.70 -39.76
CA PRO A 68 30.48 -2.80 -39.62
C PRO A 68 30.40 -1.84 -40.82
N GLN A 69 29.18 -1.57 -41.26
CA GLN A 69 28.91 -0.50 -42.22
C GLN A 69 28.99 0.84 -41.51
N LEU A 70 29.88 1.71 -41.98
CA LEU A 70 30.11 3.03 -41.44
C LEU A 70 29.20 4.03 -42.16
N PRO A 71 28.37 4.82 -41.44
CA PRO A 71 27.45 5.78 -42.05
C PRO A 71 28.18 6.92 -42.77
N VAL A 72 29.37 7.28 -42.27
CA VAL A 72 30.24 8.30 -42.84
C VAL A 72 31.64 7.70 -43.02
N PRO A 73 32.32 7.94 -44.16
CA PRO A 73 33.71 7.52 -44.35
C PRO A 73 34.64 8.20 -43.34
N PRO A 74 35.50 7.44 -42.63
CA PRO A 74 36.51 8.01 -41.74
C PRO A 74 37.49 8.94 -42.46
N GLN A 75 38.02 9.90 -41.73
CA GLN A 75 39.11 10.76 -42.16
C GLN A 75 40.42 10.02 -41.93
N LEU A 76 41.18 9.78 -42.99
CA LEU A 76 42.48 9.08 -42.90
C LEU A 76 43.53 10.00 -42.26
N ASP A 77 43.59 10.02 -40.94
CA ASP A 77 44.51 10.85 -40.14
C ASP A 77 45.42 10.03 -39.20
N GLY A 78 45.26 8.70 -39.20
CA GLY A 78 46.06 7.79 -38.39
C GLY A 78 45.52 7.56 -36.98
N ASP A 79 44.33 8.07 -36.65
CA ASP A 79 43.57 7.77 -35.42
C ASP A 79 42.25 7.07 -35.79
N ASN A 80 41.54 6.52 -34.80
CA ASN A 80 40.21 5.94 -34.98
C ASN A 80 39.13 6.64 -34.15
N ALA A 81 39.40 7.85 -33.69
CA ALA A 81 38.51 8.61 -32.81
C ALA A 81 37.23 9.09 -33.52
N ASP A 82 37.25 9.25 -34.84
CA ASP A 82 36.12 9.66 -35.69
C ASP A 82 35.26 8.48 -36.16
N TRP A 83 35.71 7.25 -35.96
CA TRP A 83 34.92 6.05 -36.25
C TRP A 83 33.71 5.98 -35.30
N PRO A 84 32.52 5.54 -35.72
CA PRO A 84 31.39 5.37 -34.81
C PRO A 84 31.63 4.21 -33.84
N GLN A 85 31.11 4.30 -32.61
CA GLN A 85 30.99 3.13 -31.74
C GLN A 85 29.94 2.17 -32.33
N PRO A 86 30.15 0.83 -32.32
CA PRO A 86 31.27 0.09 -31.74
C PRO A 86 32.42 -0.19 -32.73
N ALA A 87 32.47 0.43 -33.91
CA ALA A 87 33.58 0.23 -34.87
C ALA A 87 34.94 0.74 -34.33
N GLN A 88 34.94 1.57 -33.29
CA GLN A 88 36.14 1.95 -32.53
C GLN A 88 36.72 0.79 -31.69
N ASP A 89 35.94 -0.25 -31.36
CA ASP A 89 36.37 -1.35 -30.50
C ASP A 89 37.45 -2.18 -31.20
N LEU A 90 38.68 -2.06 -30.70
CA LEU A 90 39.81 -2.79 -31.27
C LEU A 90 39.84 -4.24 -30.81
N ARG A 91 39.89 -5.16 -31.76
CA ARG A 91 40.22 -6.57 -31.51
C ARG A 91 41.72 -6.69 -31.23
N ARG A 92 42.06 -7.12 -30.02
CA ARG A 92 43.45 -7.23 -29.55
C ARG A 92 44.01 -8.63 -29.77
N PHE A 93 45.24 -8.66 -30.22
CA PHE A 93 46.09 -9.83 -30.38
C PHE A 93 47.35 -9.57 -29.58
N THR A 94 47.65 -10.47 -28.65
CA THR A 94 48.82 -10.37 -27.78
C THR A 94 49.61 -11.66 -27.86
N GLU A 95 50.93 -11.54 -27.84
CA GLU A 95 51.84 -12.68 -27.70
C GLU A 95 52.59 -12.54 -26.38
N SER A 96 52.37 -13.49 -25.47
CA SER A 96 52.83 -13.39 -24.07
C SER A 96 54.35 -13.31 -23.89
N ALA A 97 55.14 -13.58 -24.94
CA ALA A 97 56.59 -13.66 -24.87
C ALA A 97 57.33 -12.36 -25.28
N SER A 98 56.72 -11.48 -26.08
CA SER A 98 57.43 -10.35 -26.72
C SER A 98 57.07 -8.96 -26.18
N GLY A 99 55.90 -8.80 -25.56
CA GLY A 99 55.38 -7.48 -25.19
C GLY A 99 54.77 -6.69 -26.36
N THR A 100 54.82 -7.23 -27.58
CA THR A 100 54.18 -6.69 -28.78
C THR A 100 52.67 -6.95 -28.74
N GLU A 101 51.85 -5.92 -28.99
CA GLU A 101 50.39 -6.02 -29.04
C GLU A 101 49.89 -5.44 -30.36
N LEU A 102 49.00 -6.14 -31.06
CA LEU A 102 48.30 -5.62 -32.23
C LEU A 102 46.81 -5.48 -31.91
N ALA A 103 46.26 -4.29 -32.10
CA ALA A 103 44.85 -4.00 -31.89
C ALA A 103 44.25 -3.47 -33.21
N LEU A 104 43.16 -4.10 -33.68
CA LEU A 104 42.62 -3.88 -35.03
C LEU A 104 41.13 -3.54 -35.03
N ALA A 105 40.74 -2.60 -35.89
CA ALA A 105 39.35 -2.33 -36.28
C ALA A 105 39.21 -2.35 -37.80
N LEU A 106 38.03 -2.75 -38.26
CA LEU A 106 37.64 -2.78 -39.67
C LEU A 106 36.30 -2.06 -39.81
N GLY A 107 36.06 -1.48 -40.97
CA GLY A 107 34.78 -0.86 -41.29
C GLY A 107 34.66 -0.64 -42.78
N GLU A 108 33.44 -0.54 -43.27
CA GLU A 108 33.16 -0.35 -44.69
C GLU A 108 32.34 0.90 -44.89
N ALA A 109 32.77 1.79 -45.79
CA ALA A 109 32.01 2.97 -46.16
C ALA A 109 32.15 3.22 -47.65
N ARG A 110 31.01 3.46 -48.33
CA ARG A 110 30.96 3.74 -49.78
C ARG A 110 31.77 2.72 -50.59
N ASP A 111 31.55 1.43 -50.33
CA ASP A 111 32.18 0.32 -51.06
C ASP A 111 33.72 0.31 -50.96
N ALA A 112 34.27 0.83 -49.87
CA ALA A 112 35.69 0.76 -49.54
C ALA A 112 35.89 0.21 -48.13
N LEU A 113 36.84 -0.72 -48.01
CA LEU A 113 37.27 -1.27 -46.72
C LEU A 113 38.29 -0.33 -46.07
N TYR A 114 37.99 0.06 -44.84
CA TYR A 114 38.86 0.79 -43.93
C TYR A 114 39.41 -0.16 -42.88
N LEU A 115 40.69 0.04 -42.54
CA LEU A 115 41.38 -0.75 -41.54
C LEU A 115 42.20 0.20 -40.67
N PHE A 116 42.02 0.07 -39.36
CA PHE A 116 42.84 0.73 -38.37
C PHE A 116 43.60 -0.32 -37.57
N ALA A 117 44.92 -0.16 -37.46
CA ALA A 117 45.80 -1.01 -36.69
C ALA A 117 46.62 -0.18 -35.72
N ARG A 118 46.65 -0.60 -34.46
CA ARG A 118 47.51 -0.04 -33.43
C ARG A 118 48.46 -1.11 -32.96
N VAL A 119 49.75 -0.87 -33.15
CA VAL A 119 50.82 -1.77 -32.72
C VAL A 119 51.51 -1.14 -31.53
N ARG A 120 51.56 -1.86 -30.41
CA ARG A 120 52.47 -1.52 -29.32
C ARG A 120 53.74 -2.31 -29.45
N ASP A 121 54.84 -1.60 -29.34
CA ASP A 121 56.19 -2.08 -29.56
C ASP A 121 57.13 -1.29 -28.65
N THR A 122 57.98 -2.01 -27.92
CA THR A 122 58.93 -1.46 -26.95
C THR A 122 60.34 -1.28 -27.51
N SER A 123 60.60 -1.75 -28.74
CA SER A 123 61.92 -1.78 -29.38
C SER A 123 61.85 -1.39 -30.86
N PRO A 124 61.54 -0.11 -31.18
CA PRO A 124 61.25 0.30 -32.54
C PRO A 124 62.47 0.22 -33.48
N ALA A 125 62.31 -0.50 -34.58
CA ALA A 125 63.23 -0.65 -35.70
C ALA A 125 62.54 -0.28 -37.01
N ARG A 126 62.54 1.02 -37.37
CA ARG A 126 61.79 1.55 -38.53
C ARG A 126 62.51 1.46 -39.87
N ALA A 127 61.73 1.30 -40.94
CA ALA A 127 62.16 1.40 -42.33
C ALA A 127 60.97 1.67 -43.25
N ASP A 128 61.22 2.30 -44.40
CA ASP A 128 60.18 2.40 -45.43
C ASP A 128 60.01 1.06 -46.15
N ALA A 129 58.77 0.71 -46.50
CA ALA A 129 58.44 -0.61 -47.04
C ALA A 129 59.20 -1.01 -48.32
N HIS A 130 59.69 -0.05 -49.09
CA HIS A 130 60.45 -0.26 -50.33
C HIS A 130 61.97 -0.43 -50.11
N TRP A 131 62.48 -0.24 -48.89
CA TRP A 131 63.90 -0.45 -48.58
C TRP A 131 64.24 -1.94 -48.58
N ALA A 132 65.46 -2.28 -49.01
CA ALA A 132 65.91 -3.66 -49.11
C ALA A 132 65.92 -4.41 -47.76
N ASN A 133 66.10 -3.69 -46.65
CA ASN A 133 66.10 -4.25 -45.30
C ASN A 133 64.73 -4.18 -44.61
N ALA A 134 63.68 -3.64 -45.25
CA ALA A 134 62.36 -3.45 -44.62
C ALA A 134 61.73 -4.75 -44.14
N ALA A 135 62.07 -5.89 -44.75
CA ALA A 135 61.61 -7.20 -44.31
C ALA A 135 62.21 -7.64 -42.96
N GLN A 136 63.31 -7.03 -42.51
CA GLN A 136 64.01 -7.30 -41.24
C GLN A 136 63.81 -6.16 -40.22
N ARG A 137 62.79 -5.35 -40.44
CA ARG A 137 62.42 -4.17 -39.65
C ARG A 137 60.94 -4.27 -39.30
N ASP A 138 60.45 -3.41 -38.43
CA ASP A 138 59.06 -3.45 -38.02
C ASP A 138 58.15 -3.08 -39.18
N HIS A 139 57.12 -3.90 -39.36
CA HIS A 139 56.15 -3.67 -40.43
C HIS A 139 54.84 -4.38 -40.15
N VAL A 140 53.77 -3.87 -40.78
CA VAL A 140 52.49 -4.57 -40.86
C VAL A 140 52.46 -5.38 -42.14
N ARG A 141 52.12 -6.66 -42.03
CA ARG A 141 51.78 -7.51 -43.18
C ARG A 141 50.27 -7.60 -43.30
N LEU A 142 49.76 -7.24 -44.47
CA LEU A 142 48.35 -7.37 -44.83
C LEU A 142 48.23 -8.38 -45.98
N LEU A 143 47.62 -9.52 -45.69
CA LEU A 143 47.30 -10.54 -46.68
C LEU A 143 45.82 -10.43 -47.01
N LEU A 144 45.51 -10.25 -48.28
CA LEU A 144 44.15 -10.12 -48.80
C LEU A 144 43.86 -11.26 -49.76
N ASP A 145 42.63 -11.75 -49.74
CA ASP A 145 42.10 -12.71 -50.70
C ASP A 145 40.75 -12.23 -51.20
N GLY A 146 40.56 -12.26 -52.51
CA GLY A 146 39.44 -11.64 -53.19
C GLY A 146 39.31 -12.12 -54.63
N ASP A 147 38.42 -11.51 -55.40
CA ASP A 147 38.15 -11.94 -56.79
C ASP A 147 39.35 -11.74 -57.71
N ASN A 148 40.23 -10.81 -57.34
CA ASN A 148 41.46 -10.48 -58.05
C ASN A 148 42.66 -11.37 -57.63
N GLY A 149 42.40 -12.43 -56.86
CA GLY A 149 43.42 -13.31 -56.29
C GLY A 149 44.01 -12.77 -54.98
N ARG A 150 45.08 -13.43 -54.52
CA ARG A 150 45.76 -13.07 -53.27
C ARG A 150 46.75 -11.92 -53.45
N ALA A 151 46.70 -10.95 -52.54
CA ALA A 151 47.66 -9.87 -52.46
C ALA A 151 48.34 -9.87 -51.09
N LEU A 152 49.68 -9.85 -51.07
CA LEU A 152 50.46 -9.66 -49.85
C LEU A 152 51.12 -8.29 -49.90
N LEU A 153 50.75 -7.45 -48.93
CA LEU A 153 51.26 -6.10 -48.78
C LEU A 153 52.12 -6.00 -47.53
N ARG A 154 53.26 -5.32 -47.66
CA ARG A 154 54.09 -4.86 -46.56
C ARG A 154 53.87 -3.37 -46.39
N ILE A 155 53.53 -2.96 -45.18
CA ILE A 155 53.28 -1.57 -44.81
C ILE A 155 54.30 -1.20 -43.73
N ALA A 156 55.16 -0.25 -44.02
CA ALA A 156 56.23 0.17 -43.13
C ALA A 156 56.67 1.58 -43.50
N ASN A 157 56.81 2.45 -42.50
CA ASN A 157 57.31 3.80 -42.67
C ASN A 157 58.53 4.02 -41.77
N ALA A 158 59.49 4.79 -42.26
CA ALA A 158 60.62 5.26 -41.46
C ALA A 158 60.23 6.37 -40.46
N ALA A 159 59.16 7.10 -40.75
CA ALA A 159 58.62 8.20 -39.94
C ALA A 159 57.13 8.47 -40.23
N ASP A 160 56.51 9.33 -39.42
CA ASP A 160 55.14 9.81 -39.60
C ASP A 160 54.85 10.34 -41.00
N GLY A 161 53.68 9.98 -41.54
CA GLY A 161 53.21 10.53 -42.81
C GLY A 161 52.35 9.58 -43.62
N ALA A 162 52.27 9.81 -44.93
CA ALA A 162 51.51 8.96 -45.84
C ALA A 162 52.08 7.53 -45.86
N LEU A 163 51.21 6.52 -45.94
CA LEU A 163 51.64 5.13 -45.92
C LEU A 163 52.54 4.78 -47.10
N VAL A 164 53.63 4.08 -46.77
CA VAL A 164 54.51 3.46 -47.75
C VAL A 164 54.20 1.96 -47.78
N VAL A 165 53.84 1.47 -48.96
CA VAL A 165 53.38 0.09 -49.16
C VAL A 165 54.18 -0.57 -50.28
N SER A 166 54.63 -1.80 -50.04
CA SER A 166 55.33 -2.63 -51.02
C SER A 166 54.75 -4.04 -51.12
N ASP A 167 55.07 -4.77 -52.19
CA ASP A 167 54.86 -6.21 -52.27
C ASP A 167 55.90 -6.97 -51.42
N ALA A 168 55.80 -8.30 -51.37
CA ALA A 168 56.75 -9.13 -50.63
C ALA A 168 58.23 -8.93 -51.04
N ALA A 169 58.48 -8.51 -52.29
CA ALA A 169 59.80 -8.27 -52.87
C ALA A 169 60.28 -6.81 -52.74
N GLY A 170 59.52 -5.93 -52.06
CA GLY A 170 59.87 -4.53 -51.89
C GLY A 170 59.54 -3.62 -53.09
N ARG A 171 58.77 -4.12 -54.07
CA ARG A 171 58.34 -3.34 -55.24
C ARG A 171 56.99 -2.68 -54.99
N ALA A 172 56.63 -1.70 -55.81
CA ALA A 172 55.30 -1.09 -55.74
C ALA A 172 54.20 -2.16 -55.98
N PRO A 173 53.20 -2.27 -55.10
CA PRO A 173 52.15 -3.27 -55.24
C PRO A 173 51.18 -2.90 -56.36
N ALA A 174 50.55 -3.90 -56.98
CA ALA A 174 49.48 -3.67 -57.95
C ALA A 174 48.23 -3.03 -57.30
N LEU A 175 47.98 -3.32 -56.02
CA LEU A 175 46.91 -2.74 -55.24
C LEU A 175 47.35 -1.38 -54.65
N ARG A 176 46.67 -0.31 -55.03
CA ARG A 176 46.92 1.03 -54.47
C ARG A 176 46.22 1.17 -53.13
N VAL A 177 46.98 1.26 -52.04
CA VAL A 177 46.45 1.52 -50.70
C VAL A 177 46.74 2.97 -50.32
N THR A 178 45.76 3.64 -49.75
CA THR A 178 45.89 5.02 -49.25
C THR A 178 45.70 5.04 -47.74
N GLY A 179 46.50 5.83 -47.02
CA GLY A 179 46.35 5.96 -45.58
C GLY A 179 47.51 6.69 -44.93
N VAL A 180 47.54 6.68 -43.60
CA VAL A 180 48.51 7.40 -42.77
C VAL A 180 49.16 6.45 -41.77
N TRP A 181 50.48 6.63 -41.60
CA TRP A 181 51.28 6.06 -40.52
C TRP A 181 51.54 7.13 -39.46
N ARG A 182 51.35 6.77 -38.20
CA ARG A 182 51.56 7.67 -37.07
C ARG A 182 52.31 6.96 -35.94
N GLU A 183 53.46 7.48 -35.57
CA GLU A 183 54.25 7.06 -34.43
C GLU A 183 53.55 7.46 -33.13
N THR A 184 53.70 6.60 -32.14
CA THR A 184 53.22 6.84 -30.78
C THR A 184 54.36 6.61 -29.80
N THR A 185 54.19 7.02 -28.55
CA THR A 185 55.23 6.87 -27.52
C THR A 185 55.68 5.41 -27.34
N ASN A 186 54.79 4.44 -27.59
CA ASN A 186 55.02 3.02 -27.32
C ASN A 186 54.68 2.14 -28.54
N GLY A 187 54.97 2.59 -29.76
CA GLY A 187 54.69 1.86 -31.01
C GLY A 187 54.15 2.76 -32.12
N TYR A 188 53.22 2.27 -32.92
CA TYR A 188 52.70 3.02 -34.08
C TYR A 188 51.25 2.67 -34.40
N GLN A 189 50.61 3.53 -35.19
CA GLN A 189 49.25 3.40 -35.69
C GLN A 189 49.26 3.48 -37.21
N VAL A 190 48.42 2.65 -37.83
CA VAL A 190 48.23 2.59 -39.27
C VAL A 190 46.75 2.67 -39.53
N GLU A 191 46.33 3.70 -40.25
CA GLU A 191 44.98 3.82 -40.76
C GLU A 191 45.02 3.80 -42.28
N LEU A 192 44.27 2.88 -42.89
CA LEU A 192 44.30 2.69 -44.32
C LEU A 192 42.92 2.44 -44.91
N ARG A 193 42.83 2.69 -46.21
CA ARG A 193 41.67 2.43 -47.05
C ARG A 193 42.11 1.71 -48.32
N LEU A 194 41.42 0.62 -48.64
CA LEU A 194 41.57 -0.07 -49.93
C LEU A 194 40.83 0.68 -51.05
N PRO A 195 41.15 0.43 -52.34
CA PRO A 195 40.39 1.01 -53.45
C PRO A 195 38.90 0.68 -53.35
N GLN A 196 38.08 1.65 -53.75
CA GLN A 196 36.63 1.43 -53.88
C GLN A 196 36.35 0.29 -54.85
N GLY A 197 35.38 -0.56 -54.51
CA GLY A 197 34.99 -1.71 -55.31
C GLY A 197 36.05 -2.80 -55.42
N TYR A 198 37.04 -2.83 -54.51
CA TYR A 198 37.98 -3.94 -54.42
C TYR A 198 37.40 -5.05 -53.52
N PRO A 199 36.90 -6.16 -54.10
CA PRO A 199 36.21 -7.19 -53.33
C PRO A 199 37.22 -7.97 -52.49
N VAL A 200 37.15 -7.84 -51.17
CA VAL A 200 37.92 -8.66 -50.23
C VAL A 200 36.99 -9.70 -49.61
N ARG A 201 37.32 -10.97 -49.79
CA ARG A 201 36.58 -12.10 -49.20
C ARG A 201 37.16 -12.52 -47.86
N ALA A 202 38.49 -12.49 -47.75
CA ALA A 202 39.20 -12.85 -46.52
C ALA A 202 40.46 -11.99 -46.36
N LEU A 203 40.85 -11.71 -45.11
CA LEU A 203 42.09 -11.01 -44.82
C LEU A 203 42.80 -11.58 -43.59
N ALA A 204 44.11 -11.37 -43.53
CA ALA A 204 44.93 -11.59 -42.36
C ALA A 204 45.85 -10.40 -42.16
N VAL A 205 46.03 -9.99 -40.90
CA VAL A 205 46.87 -8.86 -40.52
C VAL A 205 47.85 -9.32 -39.47
N GLN A 206 49.11 -8.93 -39.63
CA GLN A 206 50.18 -9.22 -38.69
C GLN A 206 51.02 -7.98 -38.45
N ALA A 207 51.36 -7.72 -37.21
CA ALA A 207 52.46 -6.86 -36.83
C ALA A 207 53.71 -7.74 -36.73
N ILE A 208 54.75 -7.35 -37.45
CA ILE A 208 56.08 -7.96 -37.40
C ILE A 208 56.97 -7.02 -36.62
N ASP A 209 57.55 -7.54 -35.55
CA ASP A 209 58.55 -6.87 -34.72
C ASP A 209 59.91 -7.55 -35.00
N ALA A 210 60.83 -6.78 -35.59
CA ALA A 210 62.11 -7.29 -36.06
C ALA A 210 63.23 -6.30 -35.73
N ASP A 211 64.08 -6.71 -34.80
CA ASP A 211 65.19 -5.92 -34.25
C ASP A 211 66.43 -5.86 -35.18
N GLY A 212 66.38 -6.55 -36.34
CA GLY A 212 67.48 -6.66 -37.29
C GLY A 212 68.62 -7.59 -36.86
N SER A 213 68.56 -8.19 -35.67
CA SER A 213 69.56 -9.15 -35.16
C SER A 213 69.27 -10.60 -35.54
N GLY A 214 68.15 -10.83 -36.25
CA GLY A 214 67.66 -12.12 -36.70
C GLY A 214 66.45 -12.63 -35.90
N GLY A 215 66.11 -11.98 -34.78
CA GLY A 215 64.84 -12.20 -34.09
C GLY A 215 63.68 -11.60 -34.88
N MET A 216 62.62 -12.38 -35.12
CA MET A 216 61.38 -11.90 -35.71
C MET A 216 60.20 -12.46 -34.94
N GLN A 217 59.42 -11.57 -34.33
CA GLN A 217 58.18 -11.88 -33.62
C GLN A 217 56.99 -11.50 -34.51
N ARG A 218 55.86 -12.20 -34.38
CA ARG A 218 54.69 -11.99 -35.25
C ARG A 218 53.41 -12.05 -34.44
N VAL A 219 52.70 -10.93 -34.33
CA VAL A 219 51.42 -10.86 -33.60
C VAL A 219 50.29 -10.50 -34.56
N GLY A 220 49.20 -11.27 -34.54
CA GLY A 220 48.04 -10.97 -35.37
C GLY A 220 47.02 -12.10 -35.51
N SER A 221 46.17 -12.02 -36.53
CA SER A 221 45.02 -12.91 -36.67
C SER A 221 45.39 -14.36 -36.94
N ALA A 222 46.40 -14.62 -37.76
CA ALA A 222 47.01 -15.94 -37.95
C ALA A 222 48.27 -15.82 -38.82
N THR A 223 49.18 -16.80 -38.76
CA THR A 223 50.46 -16.83 -39.50
C THR A 223 50.28 -16.91 -41.02
N ASP A 224 49.34 -17.73 -41.50
CA ASP A 224 49.04 -17.90 -42.95
C ASP A 224 47.54 -18.12 -43.23
N ALA A 225 46.69 -18.22 -42.20
CA ALA A 225 45.26 -18.47 -42.37
C ALA A 225 44.51 -17.15 -42.56
N LEU A 226 43.84 -17.01 -43.70
CA LEU A 226 42.96 -15.89 -44.01
C LEU A 226 41.63 -16.05 -43.28
N TRP A 227 41.16 -14.99 -42.63
CA TRP A 227 39.87 -14.99 -41.97
C TRP A 227 38.84 -14.31 -42.87
N PRO A 228 37.69 -14.93 -43.16
CA PRO A 228 36.66 -14.34 -44.00
C PRO A 228 36.10 -13.06 -43.39
N LEU A 229 35.77 -12.08 -44.23
CA LEU A 229 35.02 -10.90 -43.82
C LEU A 229 33.53 -11.27 -43.75
N ARG A 230 32.87 -10.80 -42.70
CA ARG A 230 31.44 -10.95 -42.45
C ARG A 230 30.83 -9.57 -42.35
N THR A 231 29.83 -9.34 -43.19
CA THR A 231 28.91 -8.21 -43.11
C THR A 231 27.54 -8.72 -42.65
N PRO A 232 26.63 -7.83 -42.22
CA PRO A 232 25.26 -8.21 -41.93
C PRO A 232 24.64 -9.01 -43.10
N SER A 233 24.12 -10.20 -42.79
CA SER A 233 23.61 -11.18 -43.76
C SER A 233 22.12 -10.95 -44.01
N GLU A 234 21.80 -10.39 -45.18
CA GLU A 234 20.42 -10.26 -45.67
C GLU A 234 19.70 -11.62 -45.84
N PRO A 235 20.35 -12.70 -46.31
CA PRO A 235 19.73 -14.03 -46.34
C PRO A 235 19.31 -14.54 -44.97
N LEU A 236 20.14 -14.34 -43.93
CA LEU A 236 19.83 -14.72 -42.55
C LEU A 236 18.67 -13.88 -42.00
N ALA A 237 18.64 -12.57 -42.26
CA ALA A 237 17.52 -11.70 -41.90
C ALA A 237 16.19 -12.16 -42.54
N THR A 238 16.23 -12.51 -43.84
CA THR A 238 15.08 -13.01 -44.60
C THR A 238 14.58 -14.36 -44.07
N ALA A 239 15.51 -15.25 -43.67
CA ALA A 239 15.17 -16.54 -43.08
C ALA A 239 14.54 -16.42 -41.68
N LEU A 240 14.91 -15.37 -40.92
CA LEU A 240 14.36 -15.09 -39.59
C LEU A 240 12.92 -14.55 -39.66
N THR A 241 12.61 -13.67 -40.62
CA THR A 241 11.31 -12.98 -40.70
C THR A 241 10.08 -13.91 -40.53
N PRO A 242 9.94 -15.05 -41.24
CA PRO A 242 8.76 -15.91 -41.11
C PRO A 242 8.70 -16.70 -39.80
N LEU A 243 9.79 -16.78 -39.03
CA LEU A 243 9.87 -17.51 -37.77
C LEU A 243 9.46 -16.64 -36.57
N LEU A 244 9.34 -15.33 -36.75
CA LEU A 244 9.12 -14.37 -35.68
C LEU A 244 7.62 -14.09 -35.48
N PRO A 245 7.12 -14.10 -34.23
CA PRO A 245 5.80 -13.59 -33.92
C PRO A 245 5.64 -12.11 -34.27
N ALA A 246 4.42 -11.67 -34.54
CA ALA A 246 4.12 -10.25 -34.76
C ALA A 246 4.54 -9.39 -33.55
N GLY A 247 5.04 -8.18 -33.82
CA GLY A 247 5.51 -7.24 -32.80
C GLY A 247 6.78 -7.68 -32.07
N THR A 248 7.59 -8.54 -32.70
CA THR A 248 8.91 -8.91 -32.19
C THR A 248 10.02 -8.45 -33.14
N ARG A 249 11.14 -8.04 -32.54
CA ARG A 249 12.39 -7.75 -33.25
C ARG A 249 13.42 -8.78 -32.81
N ALA A 250 14.11 -9.41 -33.76
CA ALA A 250 15.16 -10.37 -33.46
C ALA A 250 16.49 -9.95 -34.06
N ARG A 251 17.57 -10.26 -33.35
CA ARG A 251 18.95 -10.05 -33.78
C ARG A 251 19.74 -11.32 -33.57
N VAL A 252 20.50 -11.75 -34.57
CA VAL A 252 21.46 -12.86 -34.41
C VAL A 252 22.83 -12.26 -34.22
N ALA A 253 23.53 -12.69 -33.16
CA ALA A 253 24.88 -12.27 -32.86
C ALA A 253 25.87 -13.44 -32.94
N ASP A 254 27.10 -13.14 -33.34
CA ASP A 254 28.22 -14.09 -33.34
C ASP A 254 28.75 -14.35 -31.91
N ALA A 255 29.75 -15.22 -31.79
CA ALA A 255 30.38 -15.58 -30.51
C ALA A 255 31.03 -14.40 -29.76
N HIS A 256 31.26 -13.25 -30.41
CA HIS A 256 31.84 -12.04 -29.83
C HIS A 256 30.81 -10.92 -29.63
N GLY A 257 29.53 -11.20 -29.89
CA GLY A 257 28.39 -10.29 -29.74
C GLY A 257 28.09 -9.40 -30.95
N TRP A 258 28.76 -9.59 -32.09
CA TRP A 258 28.50 -8.80 -33.30
C TRP A 258 27.20 -9.22 -33.98
N VAL A 259 26.34 -8.25 -34.30
CA VAL A 259 25.04 -8.51 -34.91
C VAL A 259 25.21 -8.87 -36.39
N LEU A 260 24.92 -10.13 -36.71
CA LEU A 260 25.00 -10.72 -38.05
C LEU A 260 23.73 -10.50 -38.87
N ALA A 261 22.57 -10.39 -38.23
CA ALA A 261 21.31 -10.11 -38.91
C ALA A 261 20.31 -9.50 -37.92
N GLU A 262 19.43 -8.65 -38.44
CA GLU A 262 18.27 -8.11 -37.73
C GLU A 262 17.01 -8.38 -38.56
N ALA A 263 15.93 -8.79 -37.92
CA ALA A 263 14.66 -9.07 -38.57
C ALA A 263 13.47 -8.69 -37.66
N GLY A 264 12.36 -8.31 -38.28
CA GLY A 264 11.15 -7.87 -37.58
C GLY A 264 11.21 -6.42 -37.11
N ALA A 265 10.14 -5.98 -36.46
CA ALA A 265 10.00 -4.64 -35.92
C ALA A 265 9.14 -4.70 -34.65
N LEU A 266 9.44 -3.81 -33.70
CA LEU A 266 8.55 -3.57 -32.57
C LEU A 266 7.30 -2.86 -33.08
N HIS A 267 6.12 -3.29 -32.64
CA HIS A 267 4.86 -2.71 -33.06
C HIS A 267 4.50 -1.54 -32.15
N ASP A 268 4.31 -0.34 -32.72
CA ASP A 268 3.83 0.82 -31.96
C ASP A 268 2.30 0.92 -32.07
N ASP A 269 1.59 0.33 -31.11
CA ASP A 269 0.13 0.38 -31.07
C ASP A 269 -0.44 1.60 -30.34
N GLY A 270 0.39 2.55 -29.87
CA GLY A 270 -0.09 3.74 -29.16
C GLY A 270 -0.88 3.45 -27.86
N ALA A 271 -0.95 2.20 -27.39
CA ALA A 271 -1.76 1.78 -26.25
C ALA A 271 -1.36 2.48 -24.93
N ALA A 272 -0.10 2.93 -24.83
CA ALA A 272 0.38 3.73 -23.70
C ALA A 272 -0.47 5.01 -23.50
N GLU A 273 -0.94 5.65 -24.57
CA GLU A 273 -1.75 6.89 -24.50
C GLU A 273 -3.11 6.70 -23.82
N GLN A 274 -3.64 5.47 -23.72
CA GLN A 274 -4.99 5.21 -23.20
C GLN A 274 -5.05 5.02 -21.68
N VAL A 275 -3.91 4.95 -20.98
CA VAL A 275 -3.88 4.73 -19.52
C VAL A 275 -3.94 6.06 -18.74
N PRO A 276 -4.92 6.27 -17.83
CA PRO A 276 -5.02 7.47 -17.00
C PRO A 276 -3.76 7.78 -16.19
N PRO A 277 -3.41 9.06 -15.98
CA PRO A 277 -2.12 9.48 -15.39
C PRO A 277 -1.92 8.99 -13.95
N TRP A 278 -2.98 8.93 -13.13
CA TRP A 278 -2.88 8.43 -11.75
C TRP A 278 -2.55 6.93 -11.71
N ARG A 279 -3.03 6.14 -12.68
CA ARG A 279 -2.69 4.73 -12.80
C ARG A 279 -1.22 4.59 -13.14
N ARG A 280 -0.72 5.35 -14.11
CA ARG A 280 0.72 5.35 -14.47
C ARG A 280 1.60 5.65 -13.26
N TRP A 281 1.18 6.57 -12.39
CA TRP A 281 1.89 6.87 -11.14
C TRP A 281 1.91 5.66 -10.18
N VAL A 282 0.78 4.98 -9.98
CA VAL A 282 0.72 3.74 -9.17
C VAL A 282 1.58 2.63 -9.79
N TYR A 283 1.51 2.42 -11.11
CA TYR A 283 2.35 1.44 -11.81
C TYR A 283 3.84 1.73 -11.59
N ARG A 284 4.25 3.00 -11.72
CA ARG A 284 5.63 3.42 -11.54
C ARG A 284 6.14 3.18 -10.12
N TRP A 285 5.31 3.43 -9.11
CA TRP A 285 5.70 3.28 -7.70
C TRP A 285 5.60 1.84 -7.19
N LEU A 286 4.67 1.05 -7.74
CA LEU A 286 4.35 -0.30 -7.26
C LEU A 286 5.16 -1.41 -7.95
N LEU A 287 5.45 -1.26 -9.24
CA LEU A 287 5.83 -2.36 -10.13
C LEU A 287 7.23 -2.15 -10.77
N LEU A 288 7.71 -0.91 -10.83
CA LEU A 288 8.98 -0.57 -11.47
C LEU A 288 10.03 -0.22 -10.41
N ASP A 289 10.77 -1.23 -9.96
CA ASP A 289 12.05 -0.99 -9.29
C ASP A 289 12.96 -0.18 -10.23
N ASN A 290 13.64 0.83 -9.70
CA ASN A 290 14.45 1.80 -10.45
C ASN A 290 15.68 1.20 -11.17
N ASP A 291 15.88 -0.12 -11.08
CA ASP A 291 17.07 -0.82 -11.60
C ASP A 291 17.03 -1.12 -13.11
N THR A 292 15.95 -0.77 -13.83
CA THR A 292 15.93 -0.87 -15.30
C THR A 292 16.75 0.27 -15.93
N ALA A 293 18.07 0.12 -15.90
CA ALA A 293 19.02 1.06 -16.50
C ALA A 293 18.67 1.34 -17.98
N ALA A 294 18.66 2.63 -18.29
CA ALA A 294 18.23 3.22 -19.55
C ALA A 294 19.17 2.88 -20.72
N GLY A 295 18.56 2.80 -21.91
CA GLY A 295 19.19 3.08 -23.19
C GLY A 295 19.75 1.86 -23.92
N ASP A 296 19.09 1.48 -25.02
CA ASP A 296 19.84 1.02 -26.19
C ASP A 296 20.76 2.19 -26.58
N THR A 297 22.05 2.11 -26.23
CA THR A 297 23.03 2.93 -26.95
C THR A 297 23.00 2.46 -28.41
N ALA A 298 23.23 3.37 -29.36
CA ALA A 298 23.36 3.02 -30.79
C ALA A 298 24.32 1.83 -31.00
N ASP A 299 25.29 1.66 -30.10
CA ASP A 299 26.25 0.57 -30.03
C ASP A 299 25.60 -0.82 -29.94
N ALA A 300 24.45 -0.95 -29.26
CA ALA A 300 23.74 -2.22 -29.08
C ALA A 300 23.12 -2.76 -30.38
N ALA A 301 22.92 -1.91 -31.40
CA ALA A 301 22.41 -2.31 -32.71
C ALA A 301 23.47 -3.04 -33.55
N VAL A 302 24.76 -2.74 -33.32
CA VAL A 302 25.87 -3.31 -34.09
C VAL A 302 26.59 -4.40 -33.28
N ARG A 303 26.76 -4.20 -31.98
CA ARG A 303 27.37 -5.18 -31.07
C ARG A 303 26.64 -5.23 -29.74
N SER A 304 26.04 -6.38 -29.44
CA SER A 304 25.31 -6.56 -28.19
C SER A 304 26.23 -7.11 -27.09
N GLN A 305 26.51 -6.28 -26.08
CA GLN A 305 27.31 -6.66 -24.89
C GLN A 305 26.46 -6.76 -23.61
N SER A 306 25.14 -6.84 -23.78
CA SER A 306 24.19 -6.88 -22.67
C SER A 306 24.40 -8.10 -21.76
N ALA A 307 23.86 -8.04 -20.54
CA ALA A 307 23.99 -9.14 -19.58
C ALA A 307 23.33 -10.42 -20.11
N GLU A 308 22.16 -10.28 -20.73
CA GLU A 308 21.46 -11.37 -21.39
C GLU A 308 22.28 -11.96 -22.56
N THR A 309 22.89 -11.12 -23.41
CA THR A 309 23.75 -11.61 -24.50
C THR A 309 24.95 -12.36 -23.95
N ARG A 310 25.63 -11.84 -22.92
CA ARG A 310 26.77 -12.53 -22.29
C ARG A 310 26.39 -13.89 -21.72
N ALA A 311 25.21 -14.01 -21.10
CA ALA A 311 24.70 -15.31 -20.64
C ALA A 311 24.53 -16.27 -21.83
N ALA A 312 23.88 -15.82 -22.90
CA ALA A 312 23.65 -16.64 -24.10
C ALA A 312 24.96 -17.08 -24.76
N LEU A 313 25.95 -16.19 -24.88
CA LEU A 313 27.28 -16.52 -25.41
C LEU A 313 28.05 -17.51 -24.51
N ALA A 314 27.77 -17.51 -23.20
CA ALA A 314 28.29 -18.49 -22.25
C ALA A 314 27.53 -19.83 -22.26
N GLY A 315 26.46 -19.95 -23.08
CA GLY A 315 25.69 -21.18 -23.23
C GLY A 315 24.40 -21.26 -22.37
N THR A 316 24.02 -20.19 -21.67
CA THR A 316 22.78 -20.16 -20.86
C THR A 316 21.82 -19.07 -21.34
N PRO A 317 20.50 -19.33 -21.40
CA PRO A 317 19.55 -18.29 -21.77
C PRO A 317 19.53 -17.17 -20.71
N GLY A 318 19.37 -15.93 -21.16
CA GLY A 318 19.24 -14.75 -20.32
C GLY A 318 18.04 -13.90 -20.71
N ALA A 319 17.44 -13.22 -19.74
CA ALA A 319 16.32 -12.30 -19.97
C ALA A 319 16.52 -11.03 -19.15
N SER A 320 16.10 -9.90 -19.70
CA SER A 320 16.07 -8.62 -18.98
C SER A 320 14.89 -7.77 -19.40
N TRP A 321 14.34 -7.04 -18.43
CA TRP A 321 13.30 -6.04 -18.63
C TRP A 321 13.96 -4.67 -18.76
N ARG A 322 13.59 -3.93 -19.80
CA ARG A 322 14.13 -2.60 -20.08
C ARG A 322 13.04 -1.60 -20.39
N ARG A 323 13.39 -0.33 -20.26
CA ARG A 323 12.58 0.76 -20.81
C ARG A 323 13.02 1.06 -22.22
N ASP A 324 12.05 1.34 -23.06
CA ASP A 324 12.28 1.97 -24.36
C ASP A 324 12.99 3.33 -24.17
N PRO A 325 13.89 3.77 -25.07
CA PRO A 325 14.52 5.10 -25.06
C PRO A 325 13.57 6.28 -24.79
N ASP A 326 12.32 6.23 -25.23
CA ASP A 326 11.32 7.28 -24.96
C ASP A 326 10.70 7.20 -23.54
N GLY A 327 11.08 6.18 -22.76
CA GLY A 327 10.81 6.06 -21.32
C GLY A 327 9.42 5.57 -20.94
N GLU A 328 8.51 5.40 -21.90
CA GLU A 328 7.10 5.07 -21.63
C GLU A 328 6.78 3.57 -21.69
N ARG A 329 7.61 2.75 -22.34
CA ARG A 329 7.29 1.34 -22.65
C ARG A 329 8.26 0.36 -21.98
N LEU A 330 7.74 -0.81 -21.60
CA LEU A 330 8.48 -1.91 -21.00
C LEU A 330 8.74 -2.98 -22.08
N LEU A 331 10.01 -3.15 -22.42
CA LEU A 331 10.50 -4.12 -23.40
C LEU A 331 11.07 -5.33 -22.66
N LEU A 332 10.67 -6.52 -23.08
CA LEU A 332 11.30 -7.77 -22.69
C LEU A 332 12.34 -8.14 -23.75
N ARG A 333 13.61 -8.20 -23.36
CA ARG A 333 14.70 -8.70 -24.20
C ARG A 333 15.16 -10.04 -23.66
N VAL A 334 15.22 -11.03 -24.54
CA VAL A 334 15.69 -12.39 -24.23
C VAL A 334 16.81 -12.73 -25.18
N ALA A 335 17.85 -13.39 -24.68
CA ALA A 335 18.94 -13.93 -25.47
C ALA A 335 19.08 -15.43 -25.19
N VAL A 336 19.16 -16.23 -26.26
CA VAL A 336 19.31 -17.70 -26.18
C VAL A 336 20.56 -18.13 -26.94
N PRO A 337 21.34 -19.11 -26.42
CA PRO A 337 22.50 -19.64 -27.11
C PRO A 337 22.15 -20.21 -28.49
N LEU A 338 22.92 -19.79 -29.49
CA LEU A 338 22.87 -20.35 -30.84
C LEU A 338 24.06 -21.30 -30.99
N PRO A 339 23.86 -22.62 -31.00
CA PRO A 339 24.96 -23.59 -31.01
C PRO A 339 25.77 -23.48 -32.30
N GLY A 340 27.08 -23.25 -32.17
CA GLY A 340 28.04 -23.28 -33.27
C GLY A 340 28.75 -24.64 -33.39
N ALA A 341 29.35 -24.90 -34.55
CA ALA A 341 30.01 -26.17 -34.86
C ALA A 341 31.23 -26.52 -33.97
N SER A 342 31.81 -25.54 -33.26
CA SER A 342 33.06 -25.67 -32.49
C SER A 342 32.90 -25.42 -30.98
N GLY A 343 31.67 -25.47 -30.45
CA GLY A 343 31.40 -25.23 -29.02
C GLY A 343 31.34 -23.75 -28.61
N ASN A 344 31.69 -22.83 -29.51
CA ASN A 344 31.37 -21.41 -29.36
C ASN A 344 29.90 -21.16 -29.69
N HIS A 345 29.18 -20.51 -28.79
CA HIS A 345 27.77 -20.15 -28.96
C HIS A 345 27.67 -18.73 -29.50
N GLY A 346 26.91 -18.54 -30.58
CA GLY A 346 26.34 -17.23 -30.89
C GLY A 346 25.15 -16.94 -29.97
N ALA A 347 24.43 -15.85 -30.21
CA ALA A 347 23.22 -15.54 -29.47
C ALA A 347 22.09 -15.13 -30.42
N LEU A 348 20.90 -15.69 -30.23
CA LEU A 348 19.67 -15.12 -30.79
C LEU A 348 19.05 -14.21 -29.73
N LEU A 349 18.96 -12.93 -30.02
CA LEU A 349 18.24 -11.95 -29.23
C LEU A 349 16.84 -11.77 -29.80
N ILE A 350 15.83 -11.81 -28.95
CA ILE A 350 14.45 -11.45 -29.29
C ILE A 350 13.99 -10.38 -28.32
N GLU A 351 13.41 -9.34 -28.89
CA GLU A 351 12.81 -8.21 -28.21
C GLU A 351 11.33 -8.18 -28.51
N ARG A 352 10.54 -7.98 -27.46
CA ARG A 352 9.09 -7.90 -27.56
C ARG A 352 8.57 -6.82 -26.63
N GLU A 353 7.59 -6.07 -27.12
CA GLU A 353 6.81 -5.17 -26.27
C GLU A 353 5.80 -5.98 -25.44
N SER A 354 5.73 -5.72 -24.13
CA SER A 354 4.78 -6.41 -23.26
C SER A 354 3.47 -5.62 -23.13
N GLU A 355 2.50 -5.93 -24.00
CA GLU A 355 1.11 -5.45 -23.89
C GLU A 355 0.40 -5.93 -22.61
N SER A 356 0.78 -7.10 -22.09
CA SER A 356 -0.10 -7.90 -21.20
C SER A 356 0.08 -7.64 -19.71
N VAL A 357 1.12 -6.90 -19.28
CA VAL A 357 1.26 -6.51 -17.87
C VAL A 357 0.17 -5.52 -17.46
N LEU A 358 -0.34 -4.69 -18.38
CA LEU A 358 -1.35 -3.68 -18.05
C LEU A 358 -2.78 -4.25 -17.96
N LEU A 359 -3.14 -5.23 -18.78
CA LEU A 359 -4.52 -5.74 -18.88
C LEU A 359 -4.88 -6.77 -17.78
N LEU A 360 -3.96 -7.65 -17.37
CA LEU A 360 -4.25 -8.59 -16.27
C LEU A 360 -4.24 -7.91 -14.90
N THR A 361 -3.48 -6.82 -14.77
CA THR A 361 -3.44 -6.01 -13.56
C THR A 361 -4.74 -5.25 -13.34
N ASP A 362 -5.57 -5.01 -14.38
CA ASP A 362 -6.87 -4.35 -14.22
C ASP A 362 -7.85 -5.21 -13.40
N ARG A 363 -7.85 -6.54 -13.57
CA ARG A 363 -8.63 -7.47 -12.71
C ARG A 363 -8.05 -7.57 -11.30
N ALA A 364 -6.73 -7.60 -11.17
CA ALA A 364 -6.08 -7.65 -9.86
C ALA A 364 -6.30 -6.34 -9.06
N LEU A 365 -6.21 -5.17 -9.72
CA LEU A 365 -6.47 -3.86 -9.12
C LEU A 365 -7.94 -3.65 -8.81
N THR A 366 -8.86 -4.02 -9.71
CA THR A 366 -10.31 -3.97 -9.40
C THR A 366 -10.67 -4.93 -8.27
N GLY A 367 -10.06 -6.12 -8.23
CA GLY A 367 -10.16 -7.05 -7.11
C GLY A 367 -9.61 -6.47 -5.80
N LEU A 368 -8.45 -5.83 -5.83
CA LEU A 368 -7.83 -5.16 -4.67
C LEU A 368 -8.68 -3.99 -4.16
N LEU A 369 -9.11 -3.11 -5.06
CA LEU A 369 -9.97 -1.97 -4.75
C LEU A 369 -11.32 -2.46 -4.21
N GLY A 370 -11.91 -3.48 -4.83
CA GLY A 370 -13.15 -4.11 -4.37
C GLY A 370 -12.99 -4.74 -2.99
N ALA A 371 -11.91 -5.50 -2.76
CA ALA A 371 -11.60 -6.11 -1.46
C ALA A 371 -11.34 -5.05 -0.38
N THR A 372 -10.62 -3.97 -0.72
CA THR A 372 -10.32 -2.86 0.20
C THR A 372 -11.59 -2.06 0.51
N LEU A 373 -12.45 -1.83 -0.49
CA LEU A 373 -13.75 -1.19 -0.29
C LEU A 373 -14.65 -2.06 0.60
N LEU A 374 -14.74 -3.37 0.34
CA LEU A 374 -15.48 -4.31 1.19
C LEU A 374 -14.92 -4.37 2.62
N ALA A 375 -13.60 -4.37 2.77
CA ALA A 375 -12.93 -4.30 4.06
C ALA A 375 -13.31 -3.01 4.81
N LEU A 376 -13.30 -1.87 4.12
CA LEU A 376 -13.65 -0.56 4.68
C LEU A 376 -15.13 -0.47 5.04
N LEU A 377 -16.01 -1.03 4.21
CA LEU A 377 -17.45 -1.12 4.49
C LEU A 377 -17.72 -2.04 5.69
N GLY A 378 -17.05 -3.20 5.75
CA GLY A 378 -17.14 -4.12 6.89
C GLY A 378 -16.63 -3.49 8.19
N ALA A 379 -15.49 -2.81 8.12
CA ALA A 379 -14.95 -1.98 9.20
C ALA A 379 -15.96 -0.94 9.69
N GLY A 380 -16.48 -0.15 8.75
CA GLY A 380 -17.48 0.88 9.02
C GLY A 380 -18.73 0.31 9.66
N ALA A 381 -19.23 -0.83 9.17
CA ALA A 381 -20.37 -1.52 9.74
C ALA A 381 -20.10 -2.02 11.18
N VAL A 382 -18.92 -2.60 11.44
CA VAL A 382 -18.53 -3.02 12.80
C VAL A 382 -18.47 -1.83 13.75
N VAL A 383 -17.84 -0.73 13.35
CA VAL A 383 -17.77 0.51 14.14
C VAL A 383 -19.17 1.09 14.36
N PHE A 384 -20.02 1.13 13.33
CA PHE A 384 -21.38 1.64 13.41
C PHE A 384 -22.26 0.82 14.37
N VAL A 385 -22.23 -0.51 14.26
CA VAL A 385 -22.94 -1.42 15.17
C VAL A 385 -22.42 -1.29 16.60
N PHE A 386 -21.09 -1.15 16.77
CA PHE A 386 -20.47 -0.95 18.08
C PHE A 386 -20.90 0.37 18.72
N ALA A 387 -20.84 1.47 17.97
CA ALA A 387 -21.30 2.79 18.40
C ALA A 387 -22.79 2.77 18.76
N GLY A 388 -23.63 2.16 17.91
CA GLY A 388 -25.07 2.00 18.17
C GLY A 388 -25.34 1.22 19.46
N ARG A 389 -24.62 0.12 19.69
CA ARG A 389 -24.72 -0.66 20.94
C ARG A 389 -24.27 0.14 22.15
N LEU A 390 -23.18 0.91 22.05
CA LEU A 390 -22.69 1.76 23.12
C LEU A 390 -23.70 2.85 23.47
N SER A 391 -24.21 3.59 22.48
CA SER A 391 -25.25 4.61 22.69
C SER A 391 -26.53 4.02 23.27
N ALA A 392 -26.94 2.81 22.87
CA ALA A 392 -28.09 2.13 23.46
C ALA A 392 -27.87 1.74 24.93
N ARG A 393 -26.65 1.37 25.33
CA ARG A 393 -26.33 1.12 26.75
C ARG A 393 -26.33 2.41 27.56
N VAL A 394 -25.73 3.48 27.04
CA VAL A 394 -25.72 4.79 27.69
C VAL A 394 -27.14 5.34 27.87
N ARG A 395 -27.99 5.25 26.83
CA ARG A 395 -29.41 5.62 26.93
C ARG A 395 -30.13 4.79 27.99
N ARG A 396 -29.95 3.47 28.00
CA ARG A 396 -30.55 2.61 29.03
C ARG A 396 -30.11 2.98 30.44
N LEU A 397 -28.83 3.32 30.64
CA LEU A 397 -28.35 3.80 31.93
C LEU A 397 -28.99 5.14 32.30
N ARG A 398 -29.00 6.12 31.38
CA ARG A 398 -29.67 7.41 31.58
C ARG A 398 -31.14 7.22 31.95
N ASP A 399 -31.89 6.46 31.16
CA ASP A 399 -33.33 6.25 31.36
C ASP A 399 -33.60 5.45 32.65
N ALA A 400 -32.67 4.61 33.10
CA ALA A 400 -32.78 3.92 34.38
C ALA A 400 -32.49 4.86 35.57
N THR A 401 -31.51 5.74 35.44
CA THR A 401 -31.23 6.79 36.45
C THR A 401 -32.36 7.80 36.54
N GLU A 402 -32.92 8.25 35.40
CA GLU A 402 -34.07 9.17 35.37
C GLU A 402 -35.30 8.55 36.06
N ARG A 403 -35.59 7.27 35.80
CA ARG A 403 -36.69 6.55 36.48
C ARG A 403 -36.44 6.34 37.97
N ALA A 404 -35.19 6.15 38.38
CA ALA A 404 -34.85 6.01 39.79
C ALA A 404 -34.97 7.33 40.58
N LEU A 405 -35.02 8.47 39.89
CA LEU A 405 -35.11 9.82 40.47
C LEU A 405 -36.52 10.44 40.40
N ASP A 406 -37.56 9.62 40.25
CA ASP A 406 -38.92 10.14 40.08
C ASP A 406 -39.37 10.97 41.31
N ARG A 407 -39.95 12.14 41.04
CA ARG A 407 -39.93 13.32 41.94
C ARG A 407 -40.67 13.16 43.27
N ASP A 408 -41.59 12.21 43.35
CA ASP A 408 -42.50 12.03 44.49
C ASP A 408 -42.47 10.59 45.06
N GLY A 409 -41.56 9.72 44.59
CA GLY A 409 -41.47 8.32 44.97
C GLY A 409 -40.18 7.93 45.73
N PRO A 410 -40.11 6.74 46.36
CA PRO A 410 -38.88 6.22 46.93
C PRO A 410 -37.84 5.93 45.83
N VAL A 411 -36.57 6.27 46.09
CA VAL A 411 -35.45 5.99 45.19
C VAL A 411 -35.38 4.49 44.93
N GLN A 412 -35.49 4.09 43.66
CA GLN A 412 -35.47 2.67 43.27
C GLN A 412 -34.04 2.22 42.92
N PRO A 413 -33.66 0.98 43.25
CA PRO A 413 -32.34 0.46 42.92
C PRO A 413 -32.17 0.28 41.40
N LEU A 414 -30.99 0.65 40.90
CA LEU A 414 -30.62 0.41 39.50
C LEU A 414 -30.48 -1.10 39.24
N PRO A 415 -30.95 -1.63 38.09
CA PRO A 415 -30.72 -3.01 37.72
C PRO A 415 -29.22 -3.29 37.54
N GLY A 416 -28.75 -4.39 38.14
CA GLY A 416 -27.34 -4.78 38.09
C GLY A 416 -26.83 -5.03 36.67
N THR A 417 -25.58 -4.64 36.41
CA THR A 417 -24.89 -4.94 35.15
C THR A 417 -23.66 -5.79 35.39
N ASP A 418 -23.58 -6.92 34.68
CA ASP A 418 -22.43 -7.83 34.69
C ASP A 418 -21.29 -7.36 33.77
N SER A 419 -21.44 -6.20 33.13
CA SER A 419 -20.44 -5.69 32.21
C SER A 419 -19.16 -5.28 32.95
N ARG A 420 -18.01 -5.82 32.51
CA ARG A 420 -16.67 -5.49 33.02
C ARG A 420 -15.95 -4.44 32.16
N ASP A 421 -16.70 -3.61 31.47
CA ASP A 421 -16.19 -2.47 30.72
C ASP A 421 -16.46 -1.15 31.47
N GLU A 422 -15.92 -0.06 30.96
CA GLU A 422 -15.97 1.27 31.58
C GLU A 422 -17.41 1.76 31.82
N ILE A 423 -18.36 1.35 30.98
CA ILE A 423 -19.80 1.64 31.17
C ILE A 423 -20.39 0.82 32.31
N GLY A 424 -19.97 -0.44 32.46
CA GLY A 424 -20.35 -1.27 33.59
C GLY A 424 -19.83 -0.74 34.92
N ASP A 425 -18.58 -0.25 34.94
CA ASP A 425 -18.01 0.44 36.11
C ASP A 425 -18.85 1.67 36.47
N LEU A 426 -19.17 2.52 35.49
CA LEU A 426 -20.01 3.70 35.69
C LEU A 426 -21.40 3.35 36.27
N SER A 427 -22.05 2.33 35.72
CA SER A 427 -23.36 1.87 36.20
C SER A 427 -23.32 1.37 37.63
N ARG A 428 -22.23 0.68 38.04
CA ARG A 428 -22.05 0.25 39.44
C ARG A 428 -21.84 1.43 40.37
N SER A 429 -21.02 2.41 39.98
CA SER A 429 -20.83 3.64 40.78
C SER A 429 -22.13 4.42 40.93
N PHE A 430 -22.95 4.53 39.88
CA PHE A 430 -24.28 5.16 39.95
C PHE A 430 -25.25 4.38 40.86
N ALA A 431 -25.26 3.05 40.79
CA ALA A 431 -26.07 2.22 41.68
C ALA A 431 -25.70 2.45 43.15
N GLN A 432 -24.40 2.46 43.46
CA GLN A 432 -23.92 2.73 44.81
C GLN A 432 -24.32 4.13 45.32
N LEU A 433 -24.24 5.16 44.47
CA LEU A 433 -24.69 6.51 44.83
C LEU A 433 -26.19 6.58 45.10
N LEU A 434 -27.01 5.90 44.29
CA LEU A 434 -28.46 5.87 44.51
C LEU A 434 -28.82 5.10 45.79
N ASP A 435 -28.13 4.00 46.08
CA ASP A 435 -28.33 3.25 47.33
C ASP A 435 -27.98 4.12 48.55
N GLU A 436 -26.90 4.93 48.46
CA GLU A 436 -26.51 5.86 49.52
C GLU A 436 -27.55 6.98 49.72
N VAL A 437 -28.08 7.54 48.63
CA VAL A 437 -29.18 8.52 48.68
C VAL A 437 -30.46 7.90 49.25
N ALA A 438 -30.81 6.68 48.86
CA ALA A 438 -31.96 5.95 49.37
C ALA A 438 -31.82 5.70 50.89
N ALA A 439 -30.65 5.25 51.34
CA ALA A 439 -30.37 5.05 52.76
C ALA A 439 -30.45 6.36 53.56
N TYR A 440 -29.93 7.47 53.00
CA TYR A 440 -29.97 8.78 53.64
C TYR A 440 -31.40 9.33 53.76
N THR A 441 -32.22 9.21 52.72
CA THR A 441 -33.63 9.62 52.77
C THR A 441 -34.44 8.79 53.76
N ALA A 442 -34.21 7.47 53.82
CA ALA A 442 -34.83 6.60 54.82
C ALA A 442 -34.42 6.98 56.26
N TYR A 443 -33.16 7.34 56.47
CA TYR A 443 -32.67 7.83 57.76
C TYR A 443 -33.39 9.12 58.20
N LEU A 444 -33.49 10.13 57.32
CA LEU A 444 -34.22 11.37 57.61
C LEU A 444 -35.68 11.11 58.00
N ARG A 445 -36.35 10.20 57.30
CA ARG A 445 -37.74 9.83 57.62
C ARG A 445 -37.85 9.13 58.99
N SER A 446 -36.91 8.27 59.35
CA SER A 446 -36.89 7.61 60.66
C SER A 446 -36.58 8.58 61.82
N LEU A 447 -35.81 9.64 61.55
CA LEU A 447 -35.40 10.63 62.55
C LEU A 447 -36.61 11.41 63.08
N ALA A 448 -37.52 11.84 62.20
CA ALA A 448 -38.73 12.58 62.59
C ALA A 448 -39.61 11.78 63.57
N SER A 449 -39.76 10.48 63.32
CA SER A 449 -40.53 9.57 64.19
C SER A 449 -39.86 9.40 65.56
N LYS A 450 -38.55 9.16 65.59
CA LYS A 450 -37.78 9.00 66.85
C LYS A 450 -37.79 10.27 67.68
N LEU A 451 -37.53 11.42 67.06
CA LEU A 451 -37.51 12.72 67.74
C LEU A 451 -38.88 13.05 68.37
N SER A 452 -39.97 12.70 67.68
CA SER A 452 -41.33 12.89 68.21
C SER A 452 -41.56 12.09 69.50
N HIS A 453 -41.08 10.85 69.58
CA HIS A 453 -41.17 10.05 70.81
C HIS A 453 -40.33 10.63 71.94
N GLU A 454 -39.10 11.07 71.64
CA GLU A 454 -38.19 11.63 72.65
C GLU A 454 -38.66 13.00 73.17
N ILE A 455 -39.37 13.80 72.37
CA ILE A 455 -39.93 15.10 72.80
C ILE A 455 -41.28 14.95 73.54
N ASN A 456 -42.10 13.95 73.22
CA ASN A 456 -43.38 13.72 73.89
C ASN A 456 -43.22 13.41 75.40
N THR A 457 -42.18 12.67 75.75
CA THR A 457 -41.88 12.28 77.14
C THR A 457 -41.60 13.49 78.05
N PRO A 458 -40.66 14.41 77.73
CA PRO A 458 -40.43 15.60 78.53
C PRO A 458 -41.62 16.57 78.51
N LEU A 459 -42.36 16.70 77.40
CA LEU A 459 -43.60 17.49 77.36
C LEU A 459 -44.64 16.98 78.35
N ALA A 460 -44.82 15.67 78.46
CA ALA A 460 -45.73 15.07 79.44
C ALA A 460 -45.29 15.35 80.89
N ILE A 461 -43.98 15.33 81.16
CA ILE A 461 -43.43 15.66 82.49
C ILE A 461 -43.65 17.13 82.84
N VAL A 462 -43.40 18.05 81.90
CA VAL A 462 -43.64 19.49 82.11
C VAL A 462 -45.13 19.74 82.34
N ARG A 463 -46.01 19.11 81.54
CA ARG A 463 -47.46 19.20 81.73
C ARG A 463 -47.88 18.70 83.11
N SER A 464 -47.43 17.52 83.53
CA SER A 464 -47.73 16.98 84.86
C SER A 464 -47.20 17.89 85.98
N SER A 465 -46.02 18.49 85.81
CA SER A 465 -45.45 19.43 86.77
C SER A 465 -46.30 20.71 86.88
N LEU A 466 -46.76 21.25 85.75
CA LEU A 466 -47.67 22.40 85.71
C LEU A 466 -49.05 22.05 86.30
N ASP A 467 -49.52 20.81 86.09
CA ASP A 467 -50.79 20.32 86.64
C ASP A 467 -50.74 20.19 88.16
N ASN A 468 -49.62 19.69 88.70
CA ASN A 468 -49.39 19.64 90.14
C ASN A 468 -49.28 21.06 90.74
N LEU A 469 -48.55 21.98 90.08
CA LEU A 469 -48.43 23.37 90.53
C LEU A 469 -49.78 24.09 90.59
N ALA A 470 -50.71 23.75 89.68
CA ALA A 470 -52.06 24.30 89.68
C ALA A 470 -52.93 23.81 90.85
N GLY A 471 -52.58 22.67 91.47
CA GLY A 471 -53.23 22.14 92.66
C GLY A 471 -52.79 22.82 93.96
N ASP A 472 -51.64 23.51 93.96
CA ASP A 472 -51.14 24.29 95.10
C ASP A 472 -51.72 25.72 95.10
N SER A 473 -51.93 26.28 96.30
CA SER A 473 -52.46 27.64 96.52
C SER A 473 -51.49 28.74 96.08
N LEU A 474 -51.39 28.98 94.77
CA LEU A 474 -50.53 30.01 94.19
C LEU A 474 -51.10 31.43 94.38
N PRO A 475 -50.25 32.47 94.56
CA PRO A 475 -50.68 33.86 94.65
C PRO A 475 -51.44 34.31 93.38
N ALA A 476 -52.55 35.03 93.52
CA ALA A 476 -53.41 35.51 92.43
C ALA A 476 -52.68 36.11 91.20
N PRO A 477 -51.59 36.92 91.32
CA PRO A 477 -50.88 37.46 90.14
C PRO A 477 -50.13 36.41 89.31
N SER A 478 -49.93 35.19 89.81
CA SER A 478 -49.16 34.13 89.13
C SER A 478 -50.01 33.18 88.27
N GLN A 479 -51.33 33.12 88.48
CA GLN A 479 -52.22 32.25 87.70
C GLN A 479 -52.22 32.52 86.19
N PRO A 480 -52.21 33.78 85.69
CA PRO A 480 -52.16 34.05 84.25
C PRO A 480 -50.89 33.53 83.57
N TYR A 481 -49.78 33.43 84.30
CA TYR A 481 -48.53 32.88 83.79
C TYR A 481 -48.56 31.34 83.72
N LEU A 482 -49.20 30.69 84.69
CA LEU A 482 -49.41 29.24 84.70
C LEU A 482 -50.34 28.78 83.57
N GLU A 483 -51.45 29.49 83.34
CA GLU A 483 -52.34 29.24 82.21
C GLU A 483 -51.63 29.43 80.87
N ARG A 484 -50.81 30.49 80.75
CA ARG A 484 -50.00 30.73 79.54
C ARG A 484 -48.96 29.63 79.32
N ALA A 485 -48.32 29.13 80.38
CA ALA A 485 -47.34 28.04 80.30
C ALA A 485 -48.01 26.71 79.89
N ARG A 486 -49.18 26.38 80.47
CA ARG A 486 -49.99 25.22 80.07
C ARG A 486 -50.40 25.30 78.60
N SER A 487 -50.95 26.45 78.18
CA SER A 487 -51.33 26.68 76.78
C SER A 487 -50.13 26.54 75.83
N GLY A 488 -48.94 27.01 76.24
CA GLY A 488 -47.70 26.83 75.49
C GLY A 488 -47.29 25.36 75.33
N VAL A 489 -47.36 24.57 76.40
CA VAL A 489 -47.05 23.13 76.39
C VAL A 489 -48.04 22.33 75.57
N ASP A 490 -49.34 22.63 75.68
CA ASP A 490 -50.38 21.98 74.88
C ASP A 490 -50.22 22.30 73.39
N ARG A 491 -49.86 23.54 73.05
CA ARG A 491 -49.56 23.94 71.68
C ARG A 491 -48.33 23.24 71.12
N LEU A 492 -47.27 23.08 71.91
CA LEU A 492 -46.08 22.30 71.53
C LEU A 492 -46.42 20.81 71.35
N GLY A 493 -47.24 20.24 72.23
CA GLY A 493 -47.74 18.88 72.10
C GLY A 493 -48.56 18.68 70.82
N LEU A 494 -49.40 19.64 70.45
CA LEU A 494 -50.13 19.66 69.18
C LEU A 494 -49.20 19.72 67.97
N LEU A 495 -48.19 20.60 67.98
CA LEU A 495 -47.21 20.72 66.90
C LEU A 495 -46.39 19.43 66.70
N VAL A 496 -45.91 18.82 67.79
CA VAL A 496 -45.14 17.56 67.74
C VAL A 496 -46.00 16.41 67.24
N ARG A 497 -47.26 16.31 67.70
CA ARG A 497 -48.19 15.31 67.18
C ARG A 497 -48.49 15.52 65.70
N ALA A 498 -48.75 16.76 65.28
CA ALA A 498 -49.01 17.08 63.88
C ALA A 498 -47.82 16.71 62.97
N MET A 499 -46.57 16.97 63.40
CA MET A 499 -45.37 16.57 62.66
C MET A 499 -45.19 15.05 62.58
N SER A 500 -45.44 14.34 63.68
CA SER A 500 -45.35 12.87 63.74
C SER A 500 -46.46 12.18 62.94
N GLU A 501 -47.67 12.73 63.00
CA GLU A 501 -48.83 12.20 62.29
C GLU A 501 -48.70 12.41 60.78
N ALA A 502 -48.19 13.56 60.33
CA ALA A 502 -47.85 13.77 58.92
C ALA A 502 -46.85 12.74 58.39
N THR A 503 -45.78 12.46 59.15
CA THR A 503 -44.76 11.47 58.75
C THR A 503 -45.27 10.02 58.79
N ARG A 504 -46.17 9.68 59.73
CA ARG A 504 -46.84 8.36 59.77
C ARG A 504 -47.86 8.17 58.66
N ILE A 505 -48.62 9.21 58.31
CA ILE A 505 -49.61 9.17 57.24
C ILE A 505 -48.91 8.94 55.90
N GLU A 506 -47.82 9.66 55.62
CA GLU A 506 -47.01 9.42 54.40
C GLU A 506 -46.54 7.96 54.29
N GLN A 507 -46.10 7.36 55.40
CA GLN A 507 -45.66 5.96 55.44
C GLN A 507 -46.81 4.97 55.26
N ALA A 508 -47.97 5.23 55.88
CA ALA A 508 -49.15 4.38 55.75
C ALA A 508 -49.68 4.39 54.32
N ILE A 509 -49.78 5.58 53.69
CA ILE A 509 -50.18 5.75 52.29
C ILE A 509 -49.24 4.97 51.35
N ALA A 510 -47.93 5.02 51.60
CA ALA A 510 -46.94 4.31 50.77
C ALA A 510 -47.02 2.78 50.87
N SER A 511 -47.62 2.24 51.94
CA SER A 511 -47.74 0.78 52.18
C SER A 511 -49.05 0.17 51.70
N ILE A 512 -50.00 0.98 51.24
CA ILE A 512 -51.33 0.51 50.83
C ILE A 512 -51.33 0.17 49.35
N GLU A 513 -51.87 -1.00 49.03
CA GLU A 513 -52.01 -1.48 47.66
C GLU A 513 -53.31 -0.91 47.06
N PRO A 514 -53.25 -0.10 45.99
CA PRO A 514 -54.44 0.49 45.40
C PRO A 514 -55.30 -0.57 44.71
N GLU A 515 -56.61 -0.43 44.83
CA GLU A 515 -57.61 -1.29 44.18
C GLU A 515 -58.56 -0.48 43.30
N HIS A 516 -59.26 -1.16 42.39
CA HIS A 516 -60.30 -0.55 41.57
C HIS A 516 -61.64 -0.63 42.30
N PHE A 517 -62.27 0.51 42.54
CA PHE A 517 -63.58 0.59 43.20
C PHE A 517 -64.44 1.71 42.62
N ASP A 518 -65.74 1.64 42.86
CA ASP A 518 -66.67 2.71 42.50
C ASP A 518 -66.72 3.77 43.61
N LEU A 519 -66.16 4.96 43.33
CA LEU A 519 -66.13 6.06 44.28
C LEU A 519 -67.54 6.58 44.60
N ALA A 520 -68.45 6.60 43.63
CA ALA A 520 -69.83 7.02 43.86
C ALA A 520 -70.55 6.02 44.76
N GLY A 521 -70.27 4.72 44.60
CA GLY A 521 -70.67 3.64 45.50
C GLY A 521 -70.20 3.87 46.94
N LEU A 522 -68.89 4.03 47.13
CA LEU A 522 -68.27 4.24 48.45
C LEU A 522 -68.84 5.47 49.17
N LEU A 523 -68.94 6.62 48.49
CA LEU A 523 -69.49 7.84 49.09
C LEU A 523 -70.95 7.72 49.50
N ARG A 524 -71.73 6.91 48.77
CA ARG A 524 -73.14 6.65 49.10
C ARG A 524 -73.25 5.86 50.40
N GLU A 525 -72.42 4.83 50.58
CA GLU A 525 -72.36 4.02 51.80
C GLU A 525 -71.92 4.86 53.01
N CYS A 526 -70.84 5.64 52.88
CA CYS A 526 -70.38 6.52 53.96
C CYS A 526 -71.41 7.61 54.28
N GLY A 527 -72.07 8.18 53.27
CA GLY A 527 -73.07 9.22 53.43
C GLY A 527 -74.26 8.80 54.29
N GLU A 528 -74.73 7.54 54.15
CA GLU A 528 -75.79 7.00 55.01
C GLU A 528 -75.33 6.87 56.47
N ALA A 529 -74.08 6.43 56.71
CA ALA A 529 -73.51 6.40 58.05
C ALA A 529 -73.42 7.81 58.67
N TYR A 530 -72.99 8.81 57.89
CA TYR A 530 -72.82 10.18 58.38
C TYR A 530 -74.12 10.91 58.70
N ARG A 531 -75.26 10.54 58.08
CA ARG A 531 -76.58 11.10 58.46
C ARG A 531 -76.87 10.92 59.94
N SER A 532 -76.55 9.76 60.48
CA SER A 532 -76.77 9.46 61.90
C SER A 532 -75.83 10.25 62.82
N VAL A 533 -74.59 10.46 62.40
CA VAL A 533 -73.54 11.17 63.16
C VAL A 533 -73.77 12.68 63.19
N LEU A 534 -74.32 13.25 62.13
CA LEU A 534 -74.56 14.69 62.00
C LEU A 534 -75.91 15.15 62.58
N ALA A 535 -76.86 14.25 62.82
CA ALA A 535 -78.17 14.59 63.38
C ALA A 535 -78.03 15.39 64.70
N PRO A 536 -78.78 16.50 64.89
CA PRO A 536 -79.95 16.96 64.11
C PRO A 536 -79.63 17.76 62.83
N ARG A 537 -78.37 17.97 62.46
CA ARG A 537 -77.97 18.76 61.28
C ARG A 537 -78.41 18.08 59.98
N ARG A 538 -78.67 18.88 58.96
CA ARG A 538 -79.08 18.38 57.63
C ARG A 538 -77.86 17.95 56.80
N LEU A 539 -77.85 16.72 56.29
CA LEU A 539 -76.85 16.24 55.34
C LEU A 539 -77.45 16.08 53.94
N ASP A 540 -76.99 16.88 52.98
CA ASP A 540 -77.33 16.75 51.56
C ASP A 540 -76.21 16.00 50.82
N ILE A 541 -76.52 14.89 50.14
CA ILE A 541 -75.55 14.12 49.36
C ILE A 541 -75.95 14.20 47.89
N VAL A 542 -75.07 14.74 47.05
CA VAL A 542 -75.29 14.92 45.60
C VAL A 542 -74.21 14.13 44.86
N LEU A 543 -74.56 12.94 44.41
CA LEU A 543 -73.65 12.04 43.69
C LEU A 543 -74.19 11.77 42.29
N PRO A 544 -73.33 11.55 41.28
CA PRO A 544 -73.76 11.08 39.96
C PRO A 544 -74.42 9.69 40.05
N ASP A 545 -75.40 9.43 39.17
CA ASP A 545 -76.06 8.12 39.07
C ASP A 545 -75.17 7.05 38.41
N ALA A 546 -74.17 7.46 37.63
CA ALA A 546 -73.21 6.57 37.00
C ALA A 546 -72.08 6.18 37.97
N ALA A 547 -71.61 4.93 37.87
CA ALA A 547 -70.42 4.48 38.58
C ALA A 547 -69.20 5.31 38.16
N MET A 548 -68.41 5.73 39.13
CA MET A 548 -67.17 6.48 38.93
C MET A 548 -65.99 5.61 39.36
N PRO A 549 -65.44 4.79 38.45
CA PRO A 549 -64.33 3.91 38.78
C PRO A 549 -63.09 4.74 39.11
N LEU A 550 -62.50 4.48 40.27
CA LEU A 550 -61.23 5.05 40.72
C LEU A 550 -60.26 3.93 41.07
N HIS A 551 -58.98 4.14 40.76
CA HIS A 551 -57.89 3.29 41.23
C HIS A 551 -57.21 3.97 42.41
N GLY A 552 -57.35 3.41 43.60
CA GLY A 552 -56.86 4.03 44.84
C GLY A 552 -57.15 3.19 46.07
N ALA A 553 -57.07 3.78 47.26
CA ALA A 553 -57.34 3.10 48.52
C ALA A 553 -58.66 3.59 49.13
N PRO A 554 -59.75 2.79 49.08
CA PRO A 554 -61.05 3.19 49.62
C PRO A 554 -60.96 3.61 51.09
N GLU A 555 -60.21 2.86 51.91
CA GLU A 555 -60.11 3.06 53.36
C GLU A 555 -59.51 4.43 53.70
N LEU A 556 -58.52 4.89 52.92
CA LEU A 556 -57.93 6.22 53.11
C LEU A 556 -58.90 7.34 52.74
N ILE A 557 -59.72 7.12 51.71
CA ILE A 557 -60.77 8.08 51.33
C ILE A 557 -61.81 8.17 52.43
N VAL A 558 -62.28 7.03 52.98
CA VAL A 558 -63.19 7.01 54.12
C VAL A 558 -62.56 7.73 55.32
N GLN A 559 -61.31 7.45 55.64
CA GLN A 559 -60.61 8.11 56.74
C GLN A 559 -60.47 9.63 56.54
N ALA A 560 -60.19 10.07 55.30
CA ALA A 560 -60.15 11.50 54.97
C ALA A 560 -61.53 12.14 55.13
N LEU A 561 -62.58 11.47 54.68
CA LEU A 561 -63.97 11.92 54.84
C LEU A 561 -64.39 11.99 56.30
N ASP A 562 -64.06 11.00 57.13
CA ASP A 562 -64.32 11.01 58.57
C ASP A 562 -63.76 12.28 59.22
N LYS A 563 -62.53 12.65 58.87
CA LYS A 563 -61.88 13.87 59.36
C LYS A 563 -62.60 15.14 58.89
N LEU A 564 -63.02 15.19 57.63
CA LEU A 564 -63.78 16.32 57.10
C LEU A 564 -65.17 16.44 57.75
N ILE A 565 -65.83 15.31 58.01
CA ILE A 565 -67.14 15.26 58.65
C ILE A 565 -67.05 15.61 60.14
N ASP A 566 -66.02 15.16 60.84
CA ASP A 566 -65.74 15.57 62.23
C ASP A 566 -65.49 17.07 62.34
N ASN A 567 -64.74 17.64 61.39
CA ASN A 567 -64.55 19.08 61.29
C ASN A 567 -65.89 19.78 61.01
N ALA A 568 -66.66 19.30 60.04
CA ALA A 568 -67.98 19.87 59.74
C ALA A 568 -68.90 19.84 60.98
N ARG A 569 -68.93 18.72 61.72
CA ARG A 569 -69.70 18.60 62.97
C ARG A 569 -69.26 19.60 64.04
N SER A 570 -67.95 19.82 64.18
CA SER A 570 -67.37 20.68 65.22
C SER A 570 -67.61 22.17 64.97
N PHE A 571 -67.64 22.59 63.71
CA PHE A 571 -67.76 24.01 63.33
C PHE A 571 -69.15 24.41 62.79
N CYS A 572 -70.01 23.44 62.43
CA CYS A 572 -71.36 23.71 61.95
C CYS A 572 -72.36 23.82 63.12
N PRO A 573 -73.18 24.88 63.20
CA PRO A 573 -74.29 24.99 64.16
C PRO A 573 -75.27 23.81 64.09
N GLU A 574 -76.05 23.58 65.14
CA GLU A 574 -76.98 22.43 65.23
C GLU A 574 -78.12 22.48 64.20
N ASP A 575 -78.52 23.67 63.75
CA ASP A 575 -79.50 23.95 62.70
C ASP A 575 -78.87 24.09 61.30
N GLY A 576 -77.57 23.87 61.19
CA GLY A 576 -76.82 24.00 59.95
C GLY A 576 -76.97 22.81 59.00
N TRP A 577 -76.31 22.93 57.83
CA TRP A 577 -76.28 21.90 56.80
C TRP A 577 -74.85 21.56 56.38
N VAL A 578 -74.64 20.30 56.01
CA VAL A 578 -73.41 19.78 55.42
C VAL A 578 -73.78 19.19 54.05
N ARG A 579 -72.96 19.42 53.02
CA ARG A 579 -73.18 18.86 51.69
C ARG A 579 -71.95 18.13 51.18
N ILE A 580 -72.15 16.93 50.65
CA ILE A 580 -71.13 16.14 49.96
C ILE A 580 -71.52 16.08 48.49
N THR A 581 -70.67 16.61 47.61
CA THR A 581 -70.86 16.60 46.15
C THR A 581 -69.70 15.93 45.47
N LEU A 582 -69.98 15.00 44.55
CA LEU A 582 -68.97 14.41 43.66
C LEU A 582 -69.19 14.92 42.24
N HIS A 583 -68.15 15.49 41.63
CA HIS A 583 -68.17 15.96 40.23
C HIS A 583 -67.01 15.32 39.47
N ALA A 584 -67.26 14.93 38.23
CA ALA A 584 -66.18 14.62 37.28
C ALA A 584 -65.74 15.93 36.62
N ASP A 585 -64.50 16.35 36.86
CA ASP A 585 -63.89 17.44 36.10
C ASP A 585 -63.28 16.87 34.82
N ALA A 586 -63.59 17.48 33.68
CA ALA A 586 -63.00 17.11 32.40
C ALA A 586 -61.63 17.80 32.28
N HIS A 587 -60.56 17.08 32.61
CA HIS A 587 -59.19 17.47 32.28
C HIS A 587 -58.56 16.54 31.26
#